data_AF-A0A395U5H6-F1
#
_entry.id   AF-A0A395U5H6-F1
#
_cell.length_a   1.000
_cell.length_b   1.000
_cell.length_c   1.000
_cell.angle_alpha   90.00
_cell.angle_beta   90.00
_cell.angle_gamma   90.00
#
_symmetry.space_group_name_H-M   'P 1'
#
loop_
_entity.id
_entity.type
_entity.pdbx_description
1 polymer ?
#
loop_
_entity_poly.entity_id
_entity_poly.type
_entity_poly.pdbx_seq_one_letter_code
_entity_poly.pdbx_strand_id
1 'polypeptide(L)'
;MAESQQAYPYNEVIEDTHKTRSEHIEIDLSSERLLPYFNDGKQDWYIAFNLYLYNARLSKAFLYPLHILEVTLRNKLHELFCSVFNDNWPNDPTFMAMLNQHSSNSLSKARQKVNNRSPEDIVAALSFDFWSNILFRSDYTEFWRTNYSKLNIDRPKFKQFKTRINEANDLRNRIAHHEPILRLNCSNLHTEILTAIQWCSFETYRWTKEHTTVPVVLRTKPAPTGNPQPLLGIKADNDFAIVQSTLTLDSMPEKAFIICEDKEIIITISDIGRYLLSKKDKNDLMIALQEHTLEMVIKSNQLSKNFIVCSQNESYVHTKKIFSKKRNGFIVVKDLNMDTLGVIQQPHRQL
;
A
#
# COMPACT_ATOMS: atom_id res chain seq x y z
N MET A 1 0.60 19.99 -10.86
CA MET A 1 1.02 18.73 -10.20
C MET A 1 0.49 18.74 -8.77
N ALA A 2 -0.79 18.38 -8.54
CA ALA A 2 -1.41 18.45 -7.21
C ALA A 2 -2.60 17.49 -7.06
N GLU A 3 -2.51 16.27 -7.61
CA GLU A 3 -3.53 15.22 -7.40
C GLU A 3 -2.96 13.96 -6.72
N SER A 4 -1.66 13.96 -6.36
CA SER A 4 -0.92 12.72 -6.09
C SER A 4 -1.10 12.11 -4.69
N GLN A 5 -1.85 12.74 -3.78
CA GLN A 5 -2.04 12.24 -2.42
C GLN A 5 -3.42 11.64 -2.15
N GLN A 6 -4.38 11.80 -3.07
CA GLN A 6 -5.68 11.13 -2.95
C GLN A 6 -5.58 9.70 -3.49
N ALA A 7 -6.17 8.75 -2.76
CA ALA A 7 -6.31 7.37 -3.23
C ALA A 7 -7.06 7.38 -4.56
N TYR A 8 -6.53 6.70 -5.58
CA TYR A 8 -7.21 6.69 -6.87
C TYR A 8 -8.48 5.87 -6.78
N PRO A 9 -9.61 6.48 -7.10
CA PRO A 9 -10.82 5.72 -7.34
C PRO A 9 -10.59 4.93 -8.63
N TYR A 10 -10.56 3.61 -8.57
CA TYR A 10 -10.68 2.75 -9.77
C TYR A 10 -12.13 2.83 -10.28
N ASN A 11 -12.65 4.05 -10.46
CA ASN A 11 -14.05 4.34 -10.77
C ASN A 11 -14.26 4.65 -12.25
N GLU A 12 -13.19 4.66 -13.07
CA GLU A 12 -13.36 4.54 -14.52
C GLU A 12 -13.71 3.09 -14.81
N VAL A 13 -14.99 2.80 -14.54
CA VAL A 13 -15.64 1.56 -14.88
C VAL A 13 -15.44 1.40 -16.39
N ILE A 14 -14.79 0.32 -16.81
CA ILE A 14 -15.10 -0.26 -18.12
C ILE A 14 -16.51 -0.83 -17.93
N GLU A 15 -17.48 0.06 -17.88
CA GLU A 15 -18.88 -0.28 -17.83
C GLU A 15 -19.17 -0.87 -19.20
N ASP A 16 -19.58 -2.13 -19.18
CA ASP A 16 -19.77 -3.07 -20.29
C ASP A 16 -20.65 -2.50 -21.41
N THR A 17 -20.13 -1.53 -22.15
CA THR A 17 -20.85 -0.84 -23.23
C THR A 17 -20.13 -0.97 -24.55
N HIS A 18 -18.85 -1.32 -24.59
CA HIS A 18 -18.14 -1.55 -25.85
C HIS A 18 -16.96 -2.52 -25.67
N LYS A 19 -17.18 -3.80 -26.02
CA LYS A 19 -16.11 -4.81 -26.24
C LYS A 19 -14.90 -4.25 -27.02
N THR A 20 -15.14 -3.28 -27.90
CA THR A 20 -14.13 -2.62 -28.74
C THR A 20 -13.04 -1.88 -27.96
N ARG A 21 -13.31 -1.23 -26.81
CA ARG A 21 -12.27 -0.43 -26.12
C ARG A 21 -11.22 -1.28 -25.40
N SER A 22 -11.65 -2.36 -24.73
CA SER A 22 -10.74 -3.34 -24.12
C SER A 22 -9.94 -4.10 -25.18
N GLU A 23 -10.57 -4.45 -26.31
CA GLU A 23 -9.93 -5.14 -27.43
C GLU A 23 -8.83 -4.25 -28.07
N HIS A 24 -9.08 -2.96 -28.27
CA HIS A 24 -8.05 -2.03 -28.76
C HIS A 24 -6.86 -1.88 -27.79
N ILE A 25 -7.13 -1.79 -26.47
CA ILE A 25 -6.08 -1.70 -25.45
C ILE A 25 -5.26 -3.00 -25.39
N GLU A 26 -5.90 -4.16 -25.54
CA GLU A 26 -5.21 -5.46 -25.60
C GLU A 26 -4.29 -5.57 -26.82
N ILE A 27 -4.78 -5.13 -27.99
CA ILE A 27 -4.01 -5.10 -29.24
C ILE A 27 -2.80 -4.17 -29.10
N ASP A 28 -2.97 -2.96 -28.55
CA ASP A 28 -1.92 -1.95 -28.48
C ASP A 28 -0.88 -2.21 -27.37
N LEU A 29 -1.30 -2.77 -26.23
CA LEU A 29 -0.39 -3.10 -25.10
C LEU A 29 0.28 -4.47 -25.24
N SER A 30 -0.07 -5.24 -26.28
CA SER A 30 0.32 -6.64 -26.53
C SER A 30 -0.20 -7.61 -25.47
N SER A 31 -0.85 -8.68 -25.95
CA SER A 31 -1.37 -9.77 -25.14
C SER A 31 -0.30 -10.43 -24.25
N GLU A 32 0.96 -10.50 -24.71
CA GLU A 32 2.07 -11.07 -23.93
C GLU A 32 2.40 -10.26 -22.67
N ARG A 33 2.26 -8.93 -22.72
CA ARG A 33 2.49 -8.05 -21.55
C ARG A 33 1.34 -8.11 -20.55
N LEU A 34 0.13 -8.36 -21.03
CA LEU A 34 -1.07 -8.45 -20.19
C LEU A 34 -1.25 -9.86 -19.60
N LEU A 35 -0.68 -10.89 -20.22
CA LEU A 35 -0.80 -12.29 -19.81
C LEU A 35 -0.44 -12.56 -18.34
N PRO A 36 0.63 -11.98 -17.75
CA PRO A 36 0.92 -12.15 -16.33
C PRO A 36 -0.21 -11.61 -15.43
N TYR A 37 -0.83 -10.49 -15.82
CA TYR A 37 -1.93 -9.88 -15.07
C TYR A 37 -3.25 -10.61 -15.30
N PHE A 38 -3.47 -11.19 -16.48
CA PHE A 38 -4.61 -12.04 -16.78
C PHE A 38 -4.61 -13.32 -15.94
N ASN A 39 -3.43 -13.96 -15.82
CA ASN A 39 -3.24 -15.12 -14.95
C ASN A 39 -3.44 -14.76 -13.48
N ASP A 40 -2.84 -13.65 -13.01
CA ASP A 40 -2.99 -13.17 -11.63
C ASP A 40 -4.44 -12.72 -11.33
N GLY A 41 -5.20 -12.32 -12.37
CA GLY A 41 -6.60 -11.91 -12.32
C GLY A 41 -7.62 -13.05 -12.51
N LYS A 42 -7.22 -14.32 -12.37
CA LYS A 42 -8.09 -15.50 -12.54
C LYS A 42 -8.82 -15.55 -13.90
N GLN A 43 -8.13 -15.14 -14.97
CA GLN A 43 -8.67 -15.12 -16.34
C GLN A 43 -9.81 -14.12 -16.57
N ASP A 44 -9.89 -13.08 -15.74
CA ASP A 44 -10.78 -11.95 -15.94
C ASP A 44 -9.98 -10.74 -16.47
N TRP A 45 -10.28 -10.32 -17.70
CA TRP A 45 -9.65 -9.17 -18.33
C TRP A 45 -9.88 -7.86 -17.58
N TYR A 46 -11.04 -7.69 -16.93
CA TYR A 46 -11.33 -6.51 -16.12
C TYR A 46 -10.37 -6.39 -14.94
N ILE A 47 -10.10 -7.51 -14.26
CA ILE A 47 -9.14 -7.57 -13.16
C ILE A 47 -7.72 -7.38 -13.69
N ALA A 48 -7.40 -7.98 -14.84
CA ALA A 48 -6.09 -7.85 -15.48
C ALA A 48 -5.73 -6.39 -15.79
N PHE A 49 -6.65 -5.60 -16.36
CA PHE A 49 -6.44 -4.18 -16.64
C PHE A 49 -6.26 -3.36 -15.36
N ASN A 50 -7.06 -3.62 -14.33
CA ASN A 50 -6.92 -2.95 -13.04
C ASN A 50 -5.57 -3.27 -12.35
N LEU A 51 -5.10 -4.52 -12.45
CA LEU A 51 -3.79 -4.92 -11.96
C LEU A 51 -2.65 -4.28 -12.77
N TYR A 52 -2.78 -4.19 -14.09
CA TYR A 52 -1.83 -3.49 -14.94
C TYR A 52 -1.73 -2.00 -14.57
N LEU A 53 -2.86 -1.32 -14.42
CA LEU A 53 -2.92 0.08 -14.00
C LEU A 53 -2.33 0.24 -12.60
N TYR A 54 -2.64 -0.67 -11.67
CA TYR A 54 -2.05 -0.68 -10.33
C TYR A 54 -0.52 -0.83 -10.38
N ASN A 55 0.02 -1.74 -11.21
CA ASN A 55 1.46 -1.89 -11.40
C ASN A 55 2.10 -0.61 -11.92
N ALA A 56 1.50 0.02 -12.95
CA ALA A 56 2.02 1.27 -13.50
C ALA A 56 2.05 2.40 -12.46
N ARG A 57 0.98 2.54 -11.65
CA ARG A 57 0.92 3.53 -10.57
C ARG A 57 1.94 3.26 -9.47
N LEU A 58 2.12 2.00 -9.10
CA LEU A 58 3.08 1.60 -8.08
C LEU A 58 4.51 1.83 -8.56
N SER A 59 4.83 1.43 -9.78
CA SER A 59 6.11 1.72 -10.45
C SER A 59 6.39 3.23 -10.48
N LYS A 60 5.40 4.06 -10.85
CA LYS A 60 5.50 5.52 -10.79
C LYS A 60 5.79 6.04 -9.38
N ALA A 61 5.14 5.48 -8.36
CA ALA A 61 5.37 5.89 -6.97
C ALA A 61 6.79 5.57 -6.48
N PHE A 62 7.36 4.44 -6.91
CA PHE A 62 8.73 4.03 -6.58
C PHE A 62 9.81 4.87 -7.25
N LEU A 63 9.52 5.55 -8.37
CA LEU A 63 10.51 6.42 -9.04
C LEU A 63 11.04 7.52 -8.12
N TYR A 64 10.20 8.08 -7.24
CA TYR A 64 10.62 9.12 -6.31
C TYR A 64 11.68 8.65 -5.30
N PRO A 65 11.42 7.65 -4.43
CA PRO A 65 12.42 7.18 -3.47
C PRO A 65 13.67 6.60 -4.15
N LEU A 66 13.54 5.97 -5.33
CA LEU A 66 14.69 5.47 -6.09
C LEU A 66 15.57 6.62 -6.62
N HIS A 67 14.96 7.68 -7.15
CA HIS A 67 15.70 8.88 -7.58
C HIS A 67 16.48 9.50 -6.42
N ILE A 68 15.84 9.65 -5.26
CA ILE A 68 16.52 10.24 -4.09
C ILE A 68 17.66 9.36 -3.61
N LEU A 69 17.49 8.04 -3.58
CA LEU A 69 18.56 7.11 -3.27
C LEU A 69 19.73 7.26 -4.26
N GLU A 70 19.46 7.30 -5.57
CA GLU A 70 20.49 7.45 -6.60
C GLU A 70 21.31 8.73 -6.42
N VAL A 71 20.65 9.88 -6.26
CA VAL A 71 21.34 11.17 -6.07
C VAL A 71 22.14 11.20 -4.77
N THR A 72 21.56 10.69 -3.68
CA THR A 72 22.23 10.68 -2.37
C THR A 72 23.45 9.75 -2.39
N LEU A 73 23.30 8.56 -2.97
CA LEU A 73 24.38 7.59 -3.11
C LEU A 73 25.50 8.15 -3.98
N ARG A 74 25.16 8.72 -5.14
CA ARG A 74 26.12 9.35 -6.05
C ARG A 74 26.95 10.41 -5.33
N ASN A 75 26.31 11.31 -4.61
CA ASN A 75 27.01 12.40 -3.93
C ASN A 75 27.94 11.86 -2.82
N LYS A 76 27.52 10.83 -2.08
CA LYS A 76 28.37 10.16 -1.08
C LYS A 76 29.58 9.44 -1.69
N LEU A 77 29.38 8.75 -2.81
CA LEU A 77 30.48 8.11 -3.53
C LEU A 77 31.43 9.13 -4.15
N HIS A 78 30.91 10.26 -4.63
CA HIS A 78 31.71 11.37 -5.11
C HIS A 78 32.58 11.97 -3.99
N GLU A 79 32.02 12.28 -2.82
CA GLU A 79 32.76 12.72 -1.64
C GLU A 79 33.89 11.74 -1.26
N LEU A 80 33.58 10.43 -1.27
CA LEU A 80 34.56 9.39 -1.01
C LEU A 80 35.70 9.42 -2.05
N PHE A 81 35.39 9.46 -3.34
CA PHE A 81 36.40 9.44 -4.39
C PHE A 81 37.27 10.71 -4.38
N CYS A 82 36.71 11.88 -4.09
CA CYS A 82 37.50 13.10 -3.89
C CYS A 82 38.49 12.93 -2.73
N SER A 83 38.07 12.29 -1.62
CA SER A 83 38.94 12.06 -0.46
C SER A 83 40.05 11.01 -0.67
N VAL A 84 39.88 10.09 -1.61
CA VAL A 84 40.83 8.99 -1.87
C VAL A 84 41.77 9.30 -3.01
N PHE A 85 41.28 9.97 -4.06
CA PHE A 85 42.04 10.29 -5.26
C PHE A 85 42.32 11.79 -5.33
N ASN A 86 41.37 12.57 -5.85
CA ASN A 86 41.38 14.04 -5.94
C ASN A 86 40.02 14.56 -6.43
N ASP A 87 39.82 15.87 -6.42
CA ASP A 87 38.59 16.52 -6.90
C ASP A 87 38.28 16.26 -8.39
N ASN A 88 39.31 15.87 -9.17
CA ASN A 88 39.20 15.50 -10.57
C ASN A 88 39.30 13.97 -10.78
N TRP A 89 38.88 13.17 -9.80
CA TRP A 89 38.93 11.70 -9.87
C TRP A 89 38.35 11.08 -11.16
N PRO A 90 37.35 11.66 -11.87
CA PRO A 90 36.88 11.08 -13.12
C PRO A 90 37.95 11.07 -14.23
N ASN A 91 38.98 11.91 -14.11
CA ASN A 91 40.13 11.98 -15.02
C ASN A 91 41.41 11.42 -14.40
N ASP A 92 41.36 10.91 -13.17
CA ASP A 92 42.53 10.43 -12.45
C ASP A 92 43.03 9.09 -13.01
N PRO A 93 44.32 8.97 -13.38
CA PRO A 93 44.87 7.73 -13.92
C PRO A 93 44.80 6.54 -12.96
N THR A 94 44.93 6.77 -11.65
CA THR A 94 44.87 5.71 -10.63
C THR A 94 43.43 5.19 -10.50
N PHE A 95 42.43 6.07 -10.57
CA PHE A 95 41.03 5.66 -10.63
C PHE A 95 40.72 4.87 -11.91
N MET A 96 41.16 5.36 -13.09
CA MET A 96 40.91 4.66 -14.36
C MET A 96 41.57 3.27 -14.42
N ALA A 97 42.78 3.13 -13.86
CA ALA A 97 43.48 1.85 -13.79
C ALA A 97 42.77 0.82 -12.89
N MET A 98 41.99 1.28 -11.91
CA MET A 98 41.20 0.42 -11.03
C MET A 98 39.91 -0.08 -11.71
N LEU A 99 39.36 0.66 -12.68
CA LEU A 99 38.06 0.33 -13.29
C LEU A 99 38.12 -0.92 -14.15
N ASN A 100 37.11 -1.77 -14.02
CA ASN A 100 36.89 -2.85 -14.98
C ASN A 100 36.38 -2.31 -16.32
N GLN A 101 36.47 -3.14 -17.38
CA GLN A 101 36.11 -2.74 -18.75
C GLN A 101 34.69 -2.15 -18.86
N HIS A 102 33.73 -2.71 -18.12
CA HIS A 102 32.35 -2.22 -18.13
C HIS A 102 32.24 -0.81 -17.53
N SER A 103 32.84 -0.58 -16.36
CA SER A 103 32.79 0.71 -15.66
C SER A 103 33.59 1.77 -16.41
N SER A 104 34.72 1.38 -17.03
CA SER A 104 35.51 2.23 -17.92
C SER A 104 34.71 2.68 -19.15
N ASN A 105 33.96 1.76 -19.78
CA ASN A 105 33.07 2.09 -20.90
C ASN A 105 31.92 3.02 -20.48
N SER A 106 31.35 2.85 -19.29
CA SER A 106 30.34 3.77 -18.76
C SER A 106 30.90 5.16 -18.49
N LEU A 107 32.11 5.25 -17.94
CA LEU A 107 32.80 6.51 -17.70
C LEU A 107 33.16 7.21 -19.02
N SER A 108 33.65 6.49 -20.02
CA SER A 108 33.99 7.07 -21.32
C SER A 108 32.76 7.62 -22.05
N LYS A 109 31.63 6.90 -22.01
CA LYS A 109 30.33 7.38 -22.53
C LYS A 109 29.86 8.65 -21.82
N ALA A 110 29.96 8.70 -20.49
CA ALA A 110 29.61 9.89 -19.73
C ALA A 110 30.49 11.08 -20.14
N ARG A 111 31.82 10.88 -20.22
CA ARG A 111 32.78 11.91 -20.65
C ARG A 111 32.49 12.45 -22.05
N GLN A 112 32.19 11.57 -23.01
CA GLN A 112 31.80 11.95 -24.36
C GLN A 112 30.52 12.77 -24.38
N LYS A 113 29.51 12.39 -23.57
CA LYS A 113 28.22 13.09 -23.52
C LYS A 113 28.32 14.53 -23.03
N VAL A 114 29.23 14.81 -22.09
CA VAL A 114 29.44 16.16 -21.53
C VAL A 114 30.65 16.90 -22.10
N ASN A 115 31.28 16.39 -23.17
CA ASN A 115 32.47 16.98 -23.80
C ASN A 115 33.58 17.33 -22.79
N ASN A 116 33.74 16.52 -21.74
CA ASN A 116 34.80 16.67 -20.73
C ASN A 116 34.84 18.05 -20.02
N ARG A 117 33.70 18.74 -19.89
CA ARG A 117 33.59 20.09 -19.31
C ARG A 117 34.07 20.19 -17.86
N SER A 118 33.40 19.47 -16.95
CA SER A 118 33.70 19.49 -15.51
C SER A 118 33.56 18.09 -14.88
N PRO A 119 34.26 17.79 -13.76
CA PRO A 119 34.07 16.55 -13.02
C PRO A 119 32.62 16.37 -12.54
N GLU A 120 31.98 17.45 -12.14
CA GLU A 120 30.59 17.48 -11.67
C GLU A 120 29.60 17.11 -12.78
N ASP A 121 29.80 17.62 -14.00
CA ASP A 121 28.99 17.26 -15.17
C ASP A 121 29.16 15.78 -15.54
N ILE A 122 30.38 15.25 -15.42
CA ILE A 122 30.66 13.83 -15.66
C ILE A 122 29.92 12.99 -14.61
N VAL A 123 29.99 13.38 -13.34
CA VAL A 123 29.29 12.71 -12.22
C VAL A 123 27.78 12.73 -12.43
N ALA A 124 27.22 13.87 -12.86
CA ALA A 124 25.81 14.00 -13.17
C ALA A 124 25.37 13.14 -14.38
N ALA A 125 26.27 12.91 -15.34
CA ALA A 125 26.01 12.10 -16.53
C ALA A 125 26.12 10.58 -16.29
N LEU A 126 26.72 10.14 -15.18
CA LEU A 126 26.83 8.73 -14.82
C LEU A 126 25.48 8.19 -14.31
N SER A 127 25.03 7.08 -14.90
CA SER A 127 23.80 6.40 -14.48
C SER A 127 23.99 5.65 -13.15
N PHE A 128 22.88 5.36 -12.47
CA PHE A 128 22.88 4.48 -11.29
C PHE A 128 23.67 3.18 -11.48
N ASP A 129 23.60 2.57 -12.67
CA ASP A 129 24.34 1.34 -12.99
C ASP A 129 25.85 1.48 -12.82
N PHE A 130 26.44 2.65 -13.05
CA PHE A 130 27.88 2.84 -12.81
C PHE A 130 28.21 2.73 -11.31
N TRP A 131 27.47 3.45 -10.49
CA TRP A 131 27.65 3.48 -9.03
C TRP A 131 27.39 2.11 -8.41
N SER A 132 26.34 1.45 -8.90
CA SER A 132 25.94 0.11 -8.48
C SER A 132 27.01 -0.92 -8.87
N ASN A 133 27.55 -0.87 -10.09
CA ASN A 133 28.66 -1.74 -10.53
C ASN A 133 29.91 -1.61 -9.67
N ILE A 134 30.29 -0.38 -9.25
CA ILE A 134 31.45 -0.18 -8.37
C ILE A 134 31.23 -0.81 -6.98
N LEU A 135 30.00 -0.83 -6.50
CA LEU A 135 29.65 -1.49 -5.23
C LEU A 135 29.54 -3.03 -5.37
N PHE A 136 29.10 -3.52 -6.53
CA PHE A 136 28.70 -4.92 -6.70
C PHE A 136 29.79 -5.85 -7.18
N ARG A 137 30.73 -5.37 -8.01
CA ARG A 137 31.76 -6.22 -8.61
C ARG A 137 32.81 -6.62 -7.57
N SER A 138 33.24 -7.88 -7.61
CA SER A 138 34.32 -8.40 -6.76
C SER A 138 35.64 -7.69 -7.02
N ASP A 139 35.83 -7.14 -8.22
CA ASP A 139 37.01 -6.40 -8.67
C ASP A 139 37.37 -5.25 -7.71
N TYR A 140 36.38 -4.69 -7.01
CA TYR A 140 36.55 -3.55 -6.12
C TYR A 140 36.60 -3.91 -4.63
N THR A 141 36.64 -5.20 -4.29
CA THR A 141 36.61 -5.67 -2.88
C THR A 141 37.75 -5.08 -2.06
N GLU A 142 38.96 -5.01 -2.63
CA GLU A 142 40.15 -4.50 -1.93
C GLU A 142 40.06 -2.98 -1.66
N PHE A 143 39.49 -2.23 -2.62
CA PHE A 143 39.22 -0.82 -2.43
C PHE A 143 38.22 -0.58 -1.29
N TRP A 144 37.12 -1.34 -1.27
CA TRP A 144 36.10 -1.21 -0.24
C TRP A 144 36.59 -1.65 1.14
N ARG A 145 37.51 -2.62 1.22
CA ARG A 145 38.14 -3.05 2.47
C ARG A 145 38.86 -1.91 3.19
N THR A 146 39.47 -1.00 2.43
CA THR A 146 40.27 0.12 2.97
C THR A 146 39.48 1.42 3.10
N ASN A 147 38.51 1.66 2.21
CA ASN A 147 37.85 2.96 2.09
C ASN A 147 36.39 3.00 2.57
N TYR A 148 35.79 1.86 2.91
CA TYR A 148 34.38 1.84 3.36
C TYR A 148 34.15 2.65 4.65
N SER A 149 35.11 2.66 5.58
CA SER A 149 35.03 3.46 6.82
C SER A 149 34.93 4.97 6.55
N LYS A 150 35.47 5.44 5.41
CA LYS A 150 35.43 6.84 4.99
C LYS A 150 34.09 7.24 4.39
N LEU A 151 33.25 6.29 3.98
CA LEU A 151 31.96 6.56 3.35
C LEU A 151 30.93 7.16 4.34
N ASN A 152 31.29 7.32 5.62
CA ASN A 152 30.51 7.96 6.70
C ASN A 152 29.03 7.53 6.72
N ILE A 153 28.82 6.22 6.55
CA ILE A 153 27.51 5.57 6.54
C ILE A 153 27.22 5.06 7.95
N ASP A 154 26.04 5.37 8.48
CA ASP A 154 25.67 5.00 9.84
C ASP A 154 25.31 3.50 9.94
N ARG A 155 26.31 2.69 10.34
CA ARG A 155 26.16 1.34 10.95
C ARG A 155 25.82 0.10 10.09
N PRO A 156 25.74 0.06 8.75
CA PRO A 156 25.63 -1.23 8.06
C PRO A 156 26.99 -1.90 7.86
N LYS A 157 27.02 -3.24 7.93
CA LYS A 157 28.12 -4.01 7.34
C LYS A 157 28.12 -3.78 5.84
N PHE A 158 29.30 -3.66 5.20
CA PHE A 158 29.40 -3.43 3.74
C PHE A 158 28.56 -4.43 2.93
N LYS A 159 28.52 -5.70 3.33
CA LYS A 159 27.67 -6.72 2.68
C LYS A 159 26.17 -6.37 2.71
N GLN A 160 25.66 -5.87 3.84
CA GLN A 160 24.25 -5.47 3.97
C GLN A 160 23.96 -4.22 3.13
N PHE A 161 24.86 -3.24 3.18
CA PHE A 161 24.77 -2.03 2.34
C PHE A 161 24.70 -2.40 0.85
N LYS A 162 25.65 -3.22 0.41
CA LYS A 162 25.73 -3.75 -0.95
C LYS A 162 24.45 -4.47 -1.38
N THR A 163 23.93 -5.38 -0.56
CA THR A 163 22.70 -6.12 -0.87
C THR A 163 21.51 -5.17 -1.05
N ARG A 164 21.30 -4.20 -0.16
CA ARG A 164 20.17 -3.27 -0.26
C ARG A 164 20.22 -2.38 -1.49
N ILE A 165 21.41 -1.85 -1.83
CA ILE A 165 21.58 -1.05 -3.05
C ILE A 165 21.35 -1.92 -4.30
N ASN A 166 21.72 -3.20 -4.26
CA ASN A 166 21.45 -4.13 -5.36
C ASN A 166 19.94 -4.39 -5.54
N GLU A 167 19.22 -4.66 -4.46
CA GLU A 167 17.76 -4.83 -4.52
C GLU A 167 17.04 -3.57 -5.05
N ALA A 168 17.53 -2.37 -4.67
CA ALA A 168 17.02 -1.13 -5.22
C ALA A 168 17.34 -0.96 -6.72
N ASN A 169 18.52 -1.37 -7.17
CA ASN A 169 18.90 -1.37 -8.58
C ASN A 169 18.04 -2.33 -9.41
N ASP A 170 17.85 -3.55 -8.90
CA ASP A 170 17.01 -4.55 -9.53
C ASP A 170 15.56 -4.04 -9.65
N LEU A 171 15.01 -3.43 -8.59
CA LEU A 171 13.69 -2.81 -8.65
C LEU A 171 13.63 -1.68 -9.70
N ARG A 172 14.63 -0.80 -9.72
CA ARG A 172 14.71 0.29 -10.70
C ARG A 172 14.75 -0.24 -12.12
N ASN A 173 15.54 -1.28 -12.38
CA ASN A 173 15.69 -1.87 -13.70
C ASN A 173 14.39 -2.55 -14.15
N ARG A 174 13.70 -3.26 -13.25
CA ARG A 174 12.37 -3.82 -13.54
C ARG A 174 11.36 -2.72 -13.89
N ILE A 175 11.35 -1.62 -13.13
CA ILE A 175 10.47 -0.47 -13.41
C ILE A 175 10.80 0.14 -14.78
N ALA A 176 12.09 0.32 -15.11
CA ALA A 176 12.54 0.86 -16.39
C ALA A 176 12.21 -0.05 -17.58
N HIS A 177 12.20 -1.37 -17.39
CA HIS A 177 11.79 -2.35 -18.38
C HIS A 177 10.27 -2.61 -18.42
N HIS A 178 9.48 -1.86 -17.64
CA HIS A 178 8.03 -2.03 -17.51
C HIS A 178 7.60 -3.43 -17.07
N GLU A 179 8.44 -4.10 -16.27
CA GLU A 179 8.14 -5.42 -15.75
C GLU A 179 7.14 -5.36 -14.58
N PRO A 180 6.38 -6.45 -14.32
CA PRO A 180 5.49 -6.52 -13.17
C PRO A 180 6.28 -6.54 -11.85
N ILE A 181 5.95 -5.64 -10.92
CA ILE A 181 6.51 -5.61 -9.56
C ILE A 181 5.53 -6.12 -8.50
N LEU A 182 4.29 -6.46 -8.89
CA LEU A 182 3.20 -6.84 -7.98
C LEU A 182 3.47 -8.11 -7.14
N ARG A 183 4.33 -9.01 -7.64
CA ARG A 183 4.71 -10.26 -6.95
C ARG A 183 5.80 -10.03 -5.89
N LEU A 184 6.44 -8.87 -5.89
CA LEU A 184 7.45 -8.51 -4.91
C LEU A 184 6.80 -7.97 -3.63
N ASN A 185 7.49 -8.14 -2.50
CA ASN A 185 7.09 -7.51 -1.25
C ASN A 185 7.42 -6.00 -1.28
N CYS A 186 6.56 -5.24 -1.96
CA CYS A 186 6.74 -3.81 -2.20
C CYS A 186 6.78 -3.00 -0.89
N SER A 187 6.09 -3.43 0.17
CA SER A 187 6.17 -2.79 1.49
C SER A 187 7.56 -2.94 2.10
N ASN A 188 8.15 -4.14 1.99
CA ASN A 188 9.51 -4.39 2.45
C ASN A 188 10.51 -3.59 1.61
N LEU A 189 10.42 -3.65 0.28
CA LEU A 189 11.31 -2.91 -0.62
C LEU A 189 11.30 -1.40 -0.35
N HIS A 190 10.12 -0.82 -0.09
CA HIS A 190 10.02 0.59 0.28
C HIS A 190 10.76 0.91 1.58
N THR A 191 10.63 0.05 2.58
CA THR A 191 11.34 0.17 3.87
C THR A 191 12.85 0.03 3.69
N GLU A 192 13.28 -0.93 2.88
CA GLU A 192 14.69 -1.17 2.57
C GLU A 192 15.35 0.01 1.86
N ILE A 193 14.66 0.62 0.87
CA ILE A 193 15.13 1.83 0.18
C ILE A 193 15.23 3.00 1.14
N LEU A 194 14.20 3.23 1.97
CA LEU A 194 14.24 4.31 2.97
C LEU A 194 15.39 4.13 3.97
N THR A 195 15.66 2.88 4.38
CA THR A 195 16.78 2.58 5.27
C THR A 195 18.13 2.82 4.60
N ALA A 196 18.26 2.48 3.30
CA ALA A 196 19.47 2.78 2.54
C ALA A 196 19.71 4.30 2.42
N ILE A 197 18.66 5.09 2.24
CA ILE A 197 18.75 6.57 2.28
C ILE A 197 19.16 7.05 3.67
N GLN A 198 18.56 6.49 4.73
CA GLN A 198 18.85 6.85 6.11
C GLN A 198 20.33 6.64 6.46
N TRP A 199 20.90 5.53 6.01
CA TRP A 199 22.31 5.21 6.17
C TRP A 199 23.23 6.25 5.53
N CYS A 200 22.82 6.85 4.40
CA CYS A 200 23.57 7.92 3.75
C CYS A 200 23.33 9.31 4.38
N SER A 201 22.09 9.62 4.77
CA SER A 201 21.69 10.89 5.36
C SER A 201 20.34 10.80 6.07
N PHE A 202 20.32 11.14 7.36
CA PHE A 202 19.10 11.12 8.16
C PHE A 202 18.09 12.20 7.72
N GLU A 203 18.55 13.40 7.37
CA GLU A 203 17.66 14.48 6.92
C GLU A 203 16.99 14.15 5.58
N THR A 204 17.76 13.58 4.64
CA THR A 204 17.22 13.15 3.34
C THR A 204 16.19 12.03 3.52
N TYR A 205 16.42 11.11 4.46
CA TYR A 205 15.45 10.08 4.82
C TYR A 205 14.14 10.69 5.31
N ARG A 206 14.19 11.64 6.26
CA ARG A 206 12.99 12.30 6.81
C ARG A 206 12.18 12.95 5.69
N TRP A 207 12.85 13.74 4.86
CA TRP A 207 12.21 14.41 3.73
C TRP A 207 11.58 13.43 2.74
N THR A 208 12.29 12.34 2.39
CA THR A 208 11.78 11.31 1.46
C THR A 208 10.58 10.56 2.04
N LYS A 209 10.60 10.27 3.35
CA LYS A 209 9.52 9.57 4.05
C LYS A 209 8.23 10.40 4.09
N GLU A 210 8.34 11.72 4.21
CA GLU A 210 7.18 12.63 4.23
C GLU A 210 6.52 12.77 2.85
N HIS A 211 7.31 12.74 1.78
CA HIS A 211 6.83 13.03 0.42
C HIS A 211 6.58 11.79 -0.44
N THR A 212 6.93 10.60 0.03
CA THR A 212 6.68 9.36 -0.72
C THR A 212 5.19 9.01 -0.79
N THR A 213 4.75 8.62 -1.98
CA THR A 213 3.36 8.20 -2.24
C THR A 213 3.20 6.67 -2.25
N VAL A 214 4.30 5.91 -2.09
CA VAL A 214 4.28 4.44 -2.11
C VAL A 214 3.28 3.85 -1.11
N PRO A 215 3.24 4.26 0.18
CA PRO A 215 2.27 3.70 1.13
C PRO A 215 0.81 4.01 0.78
N VAL A 216 0.56 5.16 0.15
CA VAL A 216 -0.78 5.54 -0.31
C VAL A 216 -1.22 4.62 -1.44
N VAL A 217 -0.36 4.42 -2.45
CA VAL A 217 -0.65 3.54 -3.58
C VAL A 217 -0.77 2.09 -3.14
N LEU A 218 0.06 1.59 -2.22
CA LEU A 218 -0.06 0.22 -1.70
C LEU A 218 -1.44 -0.09 -1.11
N ARG A 219 -2.12 0.91 -0.53
CA ARG A 219 -3.49 0.76 -0.01
C ARG A 219 -4.57 0.76 -1.10
N THR A 220 -4.25 1.18 -2.32
CA THR A 220 -5.18 1.17 -3.45
C THR A 220 -5.09 -0.11 -4.28
N LYS A 221 -4.49 -1.19 -3.75
CA LYS A 221 -4.45 -2.47 -4.47
C LYS A 221 -5.88 -2.92 -4.83
N PRO A 222 -6.17 -3.23 -6.10
CA PRO A 222 -7.49 -3.73 -6.50
C PRO A 222 -7.71 -5.12 -5.89
N ALA A 223 -8.91 -5.37 -5.40
CA ALA A 223 -9.33 -6.69 -4.93
C ALA A 223 -9.54 -7.64 -6.12
N PRO A 224 -9.60 -8.96 -5.88
CA PRO A 224 -10.00 -9.96 -6.88
C PRO A 224 -11.42 -9.76 -7.44
N THR A 225 -12.15 -8.76 -6.96
CA THR A 225 -13.51 -8.40 -7.39
C THR A 225 -13.54 -7.04 -8.11
N GLY A 226 -12.36 -6.41 -8.30
CA GLY A 226 -12.20 -5.06 -8.88
C GLY A 226 -12.39 -3.89 -7.92
N ASN A 227 -12.90 -4.13 -6.70
CA ASN A 227 -13.10 -3.09 -5.69
C ASN A 227 -11.80 -2.75 -4.92
N PRO A 228 -11.57 -1.51 -4.47
CA PRO A 228 -10.38 -1.18 -3.67
C PRO A 228 -10.40 -1.86 -2.29
N GLN A 229 -9.26 -2.35 -1.81
CA GLN A 229 -9.11 -2.93 -0.46
C GLN A 229 -9.14 -1.86 0.66
N PRO A 230 -9.44 -2.21 1.93
CA PRO A 230 -9.84 -3.54 2.41
C PRO A 230 -11.30 -3.87 2.04
N LEU A 231 -11.57 -5.15 1.80
CA LEU A 231 -12.94 -5.65 1.60
C LEU A 231 -13.73 -5.63 2.90
N LEU A 232 -15.06 -5.49 2.80
CA LEU A 232 -15.97 -5.53 3.96
C LEU A 232 -15.84 -6.84 4.73
N GLY A 233 -15.69 -7.98 4.06
CA GLY A 233 -15.55 -9.28 4.72
C GLY A 233 -14.36 -9.38 5.67
N ILE A 234 -13.26 -8.67 5.39
CA ILE A 234 -12.05 -8.66 6.23
C ILE A 234 -12.23 -7.74 7.46
N LYS A 235 -13.09 -6.72 7.33
CA LYS A 235 -13.32 -5.71 8.37
C LYS A 235 -14.57 -5.98 9.21
N ALA A 236 -15.38 -6.94 8.84
CA ALA A 236 -16.60 -7.31 9.56
C ALA A 236 -16.24 -7.94 10.91
N ASP A 237 -16.95 -7.52 11.96
CA ASP A 237 -16.87 -8.12 13.28
C ASP A 237 -17.72 -9.39 13.31
N ASN A 238 -17.14 -10.50 13.76
CA ASN A 238 -17.82 -11.79 13.87
C ASN A 238 -18.50 -11.99 15.23
N ASP A 239 -18.44 -11.02 16.15
CA ASP A 239 -19.10 -11.09 17.44
C ASP A 239 -20.57 -10.67 17.39
N PHE A 240 -21.37 -11.45 16.66
CA PHE A 240 -22.80 -11.23 16.52
C PHE A 240 -23.63 -12.50 16.77
N ALA A 241 -24.93 -12.32 17.03
CA ALA A 241 -25.92 -13.38 17.01
C ALA A 241 -27.15 -12.95 16.20
N ILE A 242 -27.78 -13.90 15.54
CA ILE A 242 -29.04 -13.71 14.80
C ILE A 242 -30.18 -14.24 15.67
N VAL A 243 -31.18 -13.40 15.91
CA VAL A 243 -32.31 -13.70 16.79
C VAL A 243 -33.61 -13.15 16.19
N GLN A 244 -34.74 -13.55 16.77
CA GLN A 244 -36.07 -13.06 16.43
C GLN A 244 -36.56 -12.08 17.50
N SER A 245 -37.44 -11.14 17.16
CA SER A 245 -37.95 -10.14 18.12
C SER A 245 -38.72 -10.70 19.32
N THR A 246 -39.16 -11.96 19.23
CA THR A 246 -39.84 -12.72 20.29
C THR A 246 -38.90 -13.21 21.39
N LEU A 247 -37.58 -13.17 21.18
CA LEU A 247 -36.59 -13.60 22.17
C LEU A 247 -36.73 -12.77 23.45
N THR A 248 -36.71 -13.45 24.59
CA THR A 248 -36.77 -12.88 25.93
C THR A 248 -35.39 -12.48 26.43
N LEU A 249 -35.33 -11.51 27.35
CA LEU A 249 -34.05 -10.97 27.82
C LEU A 249 -33.22 -11.96 28.66
N ASP A 250 -33.81 -13.03 29.17
CA ASP A 250 -33.13 -14.06 29.96
C ASP A 250 -32.25 -15.01 29.12
N SER A 251 -32.61 -15.21 27.85
CA SER A 251 -31.95 -16.11 26.90
C SER A 251 -31.09 -15.36 25.89
N MET A 252 -30.70 -14.12 26.23
CA MET A 252 -29.90 -13.27 25.37
C MET A 252 -28.49 -13.82 25.17
N PRO A 253 -28.00 -13.91 23.92
CA PRO A 253 -26.65 -14.35 23.66
C PRO A 253 -25.63 -13.27 24.07
N GLU A 254 -24.50 -13.70 24.64
CA GLU A 254 -23.39 -12.83 25.02
C GLU A 254 -22.58 -12.40 23.78
N LYS A 255 -23.15 -11.50 22.98
CA LYS A 255 -22.58 -10.97 21.74
C LYS A 255 -22.67 -9.46 21.66
N ALA A 256 -21.66 -8.82 21.09
CA ALA A 256 -21.64 -7.36 20.92
C ALA A 256 -22.80 -6.85 20.04
N PHE A 257 -23.14 -7.59 18.99
CA PHE A 257 -24.19 -7.23 18.04
C PHE A 257 -25.31 -8.27 17.97
N ILE A 258 -26.55 -7.84 18.17
CA ILE A 258 -27.73 -8.69 18.10
C ILE A 258 -28.53 -8.33 16.86
N ILE A 259 -28.53 -9.18 15.84
CA ILE A 259 -29.25 -8.97 14.59
C ILE A 259 -30.66 -9.54 14.76
N CYS A 260 -31.65 -8.66 14.88
CA CYS A 260 -33.07 -9.00 14.88
C CYS A 260 -33.54 -9.10 13.42
N GLU A 261 -33.63 -10.32 12.90
CA GLU A 261 -33.83 -10.57 11.46
C GLU A 261 -35.22 -10.12 10.98
N ASP A 262 -36.27 -10.43 11.75
CA ASP A 262 -37.66 -10.11 11.43
C ASP A 262 -38.00 -8.61 11.46
N LYS A 263 -37.21 -7.82 12.20
CA LYS A 263 -37.39 -6.35 12.29
C LYS A 263 -36.34 -5.58 11.51
N GLU A 264 -35.36 -6.27 10.91
CA GLU A 264 -34.20 -5.67 10.24
C GLU A 264 -33.49 -4.61 11.10
N ILE A 265 -33.26 -4.91 12.39
CA ILE A 265 -32.60 -4.02 13.35
C ILE A 265 -31.42 -4.73 14.01
N ILE A 266 -30.32 -4.02 14.20
CA ILE A 266 -29.23 -4.42 15.10
C ILE A 266 -29.43 -3.74 16.45
N ILE A 267 -29.40 -4.53 17.51
CA ILE A 267 -29.52 -4.10 18.90
C ILE A 267 -28.16 -4.28 19.56
N THR A 268 -27.71 -3.25 20.27
CA THR A 268 -26.48 -3.30 21.07
C THR A 268 -26.79 -3.37 22.56
N ILE A 269 -25.80 -3.70 23.37
CA ILE A 269 -25.96 -3.71 24.84
C ILE A 269 -26.38 -2.34 25.39
N SER A 270 -26.02 -1.24 24.71
CA SER A 270 -26.44 0.11 25.08
C SER A 270 -27.94 0.32 24.94
N ASP A 271 -28.57 -0.31 23.94
CA ASP A 271 -30.01 -0.22 23.72
C ASP A 271 -30.77 -1.00 24.78
N ILE A 272 -30.27 -2.19 25.13
CA ILE A 272 -30.81 -2.99 26.23
C ILE A 272 -30.67 -2.22 27.55
N GLY A 273 -29.49 -1.67 27.84
CA GLY A 273 -29.26 -0.86 29.04
C GLY A 273 -30.20 0.33 29.14
N ARG A 274 -30.46 1.04 28.03
CA ARG A 274 -31.43 2.14 27.98
C ARG A 274 -32.85 1.67 28.28
N TYR A 275 -33.25 0.51 27.75
CA TYR A 275 -34.54 -0.09 28.05
C TYR A 275 -34.66 -0.48 29.53
N LEU A 276 -33.66 -1.16 30.09
CA LEU A 276 -33.66 -1.55 31.50
C LEU A 276 -33.76 -0.32 32.42
N LEU A 277 -32.98 0.73 32.14
CA LEU A 277 -33.05 1.99 32.89
C LEU A 277 -34.42 2.69 32.77
N SER A 278 -35.13 2.53 31.66
CA SER A 278 -36.49 3.07 31.50
C SER A 278 -37.53 2.38 32.39
N LYS A 279 -37.22 1.19 32.92
CA LYS A 279 -38.09 0.41 33.83
C LYS A 279 -37.82 0.64 35.32
N LYS A 280 -36.94 1.58 35.64
CA LYS A 280 -36.61 1.96 37.03
C LYS A 280 -37.84 2.57 37.73
N ASP A 281 -38.17 2.06 38.93
CA ASP A 281 -39.23 2.61 39.80
C ASP A 281 -38.65 2.97 41.17
N LYS A 282 -38.97 4.17 41.69
CA LYS A 282 -38.54 4.68 43.01
C LYS A 282 -37.07 4.42 43.39
N ASN A 283 -36.17 4.52 42.42
CA ASN A 283 -34.73 4.24 42.52
C ASN A 283 -34.26 2.79 42.47
N ASP A 284 -35.16 1.81 42.44
CA ASP A 284 -34.84 0.41 42.28
C ASP A 284 -35.17 -0.09 40.86
N LEU A 285 -34.49 -1.17 40.46
CA LEU A 285 -34.75 -1.87 39.21
C LEU A 285 -35.06 -3.33 39.54
N MET A 286 -36.34 -3.66 39.59
CA MET A 286 -36.84 -5.02 39.83
C MET A 286 -37.63 -5.46 38.61
N ILE A 287 -37.05 -6.36 37.81
CA ILE A 287 -37.63 -6.83 36.55
C ILE A 287 -37.44 -8.33 36.39
N ALA A 288 -38.45 -9.02 35.87
CA ALA A 288 -38.34 -10.40 35.44
C ALA A 288 -37.93 -10.43 33.97
N LEU A 289 -36.69 -10.85 33.67
CA LEU A 289 -36.15 -10.83 32.30
C LEU A 289 -36.95 -11.71 31.32
N GLN A 290 -37.65 -12.73 31.83
CA GLN A 290 -38.49 -13.62 31.03
C GLN A 290 -39.74 -12.93 30.46
N GLU A 291 -40.21 -11.86 31.11
CA GLU A 291 -41.43 -11.13 30.71
C GLU A 291 -41.14 -10.02 29.69
N HIS A 292 -39.87 -9.79 29.37
CA HIS A 292 -39.44 -8.73 28.48
C HIS A 292 -38.82 -9.30 27.22
N THR A 293 -39.40 -8.95 26.07
CA THR A 293 -38.92 -9.37 24.76
C THR A 293 -38.12 -8.26 24.07
N LEU A 294 -37.33 -8.64 23.06
CA LEU A 294 -36.64 -7.67 22.20
C LEU A 294 -37.62 -6.73 21.49
N GLU A 295 -38.83 -7.17 21.17
CA GLU A 295 -39.86 -6.29 20.62
C GLU A 295 -40.21 -5.12 21.56
N MET A 296 -40.24 -5.36 22.87
CA MET A 296 -40.46 -4.29 23.86
C MET A 296 -39.29 -3.31 23.90
N VAL A 297 -38.05 -3.82 23.81
CA VAL A 297 -36.83 -2.99 23.72
C VAL A 297 -36.88 -2.10 22.49
N ILE A 298 -37.20 -2.68 21.32
CA ILE A 298 -37.31 -1.97 20.05
C ILE A 298 -38.36 -0.85 20.13
N LYS A 299 -39.57 -1.16 20.62
CA LYS A 299 -40.66 -0.18 20.73
C LYS A 299 -40.32 0.94 21.71
N SER A 300 -39.79 0.61 22.89
CA SER A 300 -39.47 1.59 23.93
C SER A 300 -38.37 2.56 23.50
N ASN A 301 -37.37 2.07 22.77
CA ASN A 301 -36.26 2.88 22.26
C ASN A 301 -36.58 3.52 20.90
N GLN A 302 -37.78 3.30 20.35
CA GLN A 302 -38.20 3.78 19.02
C GLN A 302 -37.21 3.41 17.91
N LEU A 303 -36.65 2.20 17.99
CA LEU A 303 -35.68 1.73 17.01
C LEU A 303 -36.39 1.43 15.69
N SER A 304 -35.83 1.92 14.59
CA SER A 304 -36.20 1.57 13.22
C SER A 304 -35.05 0.88 12.52
N LYS A 305 -35.29 0.31 11.34
CA LYS A 305 -34.24 -0.27 10.47
C LYS A 305 -32.99 0.60 10.48
N ASN A 306 -31.88 0.00 10.93
CA ASN A 306 -30.63 0.71 11.22
C ASN A 306 -29.40 0.09 10.55
N PHE A 307 -29.60 -0.95 9.71
CA PHE A 307 -28.53 -1.58 8.94
C PHE A 307 -28.86 -1.72 7.46
N ILE A 308 -27.79 -1.83 6.66
CA ILE A 308 -27.84 -2.21 5.25
C ILE A 308 -27.05 -3.51 5.05
N VAL A 309 -27.49 -4.34 4.11
CA VAL A 309 -26.78 -5.56 3.71
C VAL A 309 -25.83 -5.23 2.56
N CYS A 310 -24.57 -5.64 2.69
CA CYS A 310 -23.56 -5.51 1.65
C CYS A 310 -22.87 -6.85 1.39
N SER A 311 -22.31 -7.02 0.20
CA SER A 311 -21.50 -8.19 -0.12
C SER A 311 -20.12 -8.11 0.54
N GLN A 312 -19.57 -9.27 0.94
CA GLN A 312 -18.17 -9.38 1.38
C GLN A 312 -17.15 -8.83 0.38
N ASN A 313 -17.51 -8.76 -0.90
CA ASN A 313 -16.67 -8.35 -2.01
C ASN A 313 -16.67 -6.84 -2.28
N GLU A 314 -17.45 -6.06 -1.53
CA GLU A 314 -17.47 -4.61 -1.60
C GLU A 314 -16.31 -3.97 -0.84
N SER A 315 -15.91 -2.77 -1.27
CA SER A 315 -14.84 -2.01 -0.62
C SER A 315 -15.31 -1.34 0.68
N TYR A 316 -14.48 -1.42 1.72
CA TYR A 316 -14.64 -0.63 2.94
C TYR A 316 -14.62 0.88 2.69
N VAL A 317 -14.01 1.35 1.59
CA VAL A 317 -13.99 2.78 1.25
C VAL A 317 -15.40 3.34 1.03
N HIS A 318 -16.33 2.52 0.52
CA HIS A 318 -17.72 2.92 0.28
C HIS A 318 -18.55 3.11 1.56
N THR A 319 -18.09 2.56 2.70
CA THR A 319 -18.80 2.64 3.99
C THR A 319 -19.08 4.09 4.39
N LYS A 320 -18.17 5.03 4.11
CA LYS A 320 -18.37 6.47 4.38
C LYS A 320 -19.63 7.02 3.71
N LYS A 321 -19.88 6.62 2.46
CA LYS A 321 -21.07 7.04 1.70
C LYS A 321 -22.32 6.33 2.20
N ILE A 322 -22.20 5.06 2.61
CA ILE A 322 -23.32 4.29 3.19
C ILE A 322 -23.78 4.90 4.52
N PHE A 323 -22.84 5.19 5.41
CA PHE A 323 -23.09 5.80 6.72
C PHE A 323 -23.48 7.29 6.64
N SER A 324 -23.22 7.98 5.53
CA SER A 324 -23.70 9.37 5.34
C SER A 324 -25.21 9.47 5.09
N LYS A 325 -25.86 8.37 4.69
CA LYS A 325 -27.32 8.34 4.55
C LYS A 325 -27.96 8.29 5.94
N LYS A 326 -28.88 9.21 6.22
CA LYS A 326 -29.63 9.24 7.49
C LYS A 326 -30.24 7.85 7.75
N ARG A 327 -30.00 7.33 8.96
CA ARG A 327 -30.54 6.09 9.58
C ARG A 327 -29.69 4.82 9.52
N ASN A 328 -28.56 4.78 8.80
CA ASN A 328 -27.73 3.57 8.77
C ASN A 328 -26.59 3.68 9.79
N GLY A 329 -26.72 3.03 10.93
CA GLY A 329 -25.66 2.93 11.95
C GLY A 329 -24.77 1.71 11.77
N PHE A 330 -25.21 0.72 11.00
CA PHE A 330 -24.54 -0.56 10.84
C PHE A 330 -24.57 -1.07 9.39
N ILE A 331 -23.65 -1.97 9.07
CA ILE A 331 -23.60 -2.75 7.82
C ILE A 331 -23.52 -4.23 8.19
N VAL A 332 -24.42 -5.04 7.65
CA VAL A 332 -24.36 -6.51 7.73
C VAL A 332 -23.66 -7.00 6.47
N VAL A 333 -22.58 -7.74 6.64
CA VAL A 333 -21.78 -8.28 5.55
C VAL A 333 -22.20 -9.72 5.30
N LYS A 334 -22.60 -10.04 4.07
CA LYS A 334 -22.98 -11.39 3.65
C LYS A 334 -21.99 -11.99 2.66
N ASP A 335 -21.85 -13.31 2.71
CA ASP A 335 -21.06 -14.07 1.75
C ASP A 335 -21.81 -14.27 0.40
N LEU A 336 -21.25 -15.10 -0.49
CA LEU A 336 -21.88 -15.41 -1.77
C LEU A 336 -23.10 -16.35 -1.65
N ASN A 337 -23.21 -17.08 -0.54
CA ASN A 337 -24.32 -17.99 -0.22
C ASN A 337 -25.44 -17.27 0.56
N MET A 338 -25.31 -15.96 0.79
CA MET A 338 -26.21 -15.13 1.59
C MET A 338 -26.14 -15.38 3.10
N ASP A 339 -25.11 -16.06 3.58
CA ASP A 339 -24.80 -16.26 4.99
C ASP A 339 -24.18 -14.99 5.58
N THR A 340 -24.55 -14.67 6.81
CA THR A 340 -24.03 -13.48 7.49
C THR A 340 -22.61 -13.76 7.99
N LEU A 341 -21.64 -12.98 7.53
CA LEU A 341 -20.23 -13.07 7.94
C LEU A 341 -19.91 -12.18 9.14
N GLY A 342 -20.55 -11.02 9.25
CA GLY A 342 -20.30 -10.10 10.34
C GLY A 342 -20.97 -8.75 10.22
N VAL A 343 -20.71 -7.89 11.20
CA VAL A 343 -21.31 -6.56 11.34
C VAL A 343 -20.22 -5.49 11.37
N ILE A 344 -20.47 -4.35 10.73
CA ILE A 344 -19.61 -3.17 10.81
C ILE A 344 -20.44 -2.01 11.38
N GLN A 345 -20.02 -1.48 12.52
CA GLN A 345 -20.65 -0.31 13.16
C GLN A 345 -20.01 1.00 12.69
N GLN A 346 -20.83 2.04 12.56
CA GLN A 346 -20.35 3.41 12.31
C GLN A 346 -19.49 3.91 13.49
N PRO A 347 -18.26 4.40 13.25
CA PRO A 347 -17.41 4.92 14.33
C PRO A 347 -18.01 6.19 14.97
N HIS A 348 -18.04 6.23 16.30
CA HIS A 348 -18.64 7.32 17.10
C HIS A 348 -17.88 8.66 17.06
N ARG A 349 -16.63 8.69 16.59
CA ARG A 349 -15.83 9.90 16.31
C ARG A 349 -14.78 9.57 15.24
N GLN A 350 -14.72 10.37 14.17
CA GLN A 350 -13.51 10.44 13.35
C GLN A 350 -12.52 11.32 14.12
N LEU A 351 -11.46 10.71 14.66
CA LEU A 351 -10.26 11.44 15.10
C LEU A 351 -9.41 11.82 13.88
#